data_AF-A0A087N9G9-F1
#
_entry.id   AF-A0A087N9G9-F1
#
_cell.length_a   1.000
_cell.length_b   1.000
_cell.length_c   1.000
_cell.angle_alpha   90.00
_cell.angle_beta   90.00
_cell.angle_gamma   90.00
#
_symmetry.space_group_name_H-M   'P 1'
#
loop_
_entity.id
_entity.type
_entity.pdbx_description
1 polymer ?
#
loop_
_entity_poly.entity_id
_entity_poly.type
_entity_poly.pdbx_seq_one_letter_code
_entity_poly.pdbx_strand_id
1 'polypeptide(L)'
;MSAQDVARIKESGLFDEAWYVRTYPDVAILNMDPVEHYLWLGARLNRDPSPHFSTSGYFEVNPDVRDAGANPLAHYVKNGQREGRKIAPRRRAADPAA
;
A
#
# COMPACT_ATOMS: atom_id res chain seq x y z
N MET A 1 13.33 6.82 -1.79
CA MET A 1 12.57 6.00 -2.76
C MET A 1 13.45 5.78 -3.97
N SER A 2 13.64 4.55 -4.45
CA SER A 2 14.41 4.29 -5.66
C SER A 2 13.48 3.89 -6.82
N ALA A 3 13.88 4.15 -8.06
CA ALA A 3 13.14 3.69 -9.24
C ALA A 3 12.94 2.15 -9.25
N GLN A 4 13.86 1.41 -8.64
CA GLN A 4 13.74 -0.05 -8.47
C GLN A 4 12.59 -0.44 -7.53
N ASP A 5 12.25 0.41 -6.56
CA ASP A 5 11.14 0.12 -5.64
C ASP A 5 9.79 0.26 -6.34
N VAL A 6 9.66 1.28 -7.19
CA VAL A 6 8.48 1.49 -8.04
C VAL A 6 8.29 0.30 -8.97
N ALA A 7 9.33 -0.09 -9.72
CA ALA A 7 9.28 -1.22 -10.66
C ALA A 7 8.87 -2.53 -9.96
N ARG A 8 9.52 -2.88 -8.84
CA ARG A 8 9.19 -4.09 -8.07
C ARG A 8 7.75 -4.10 -7.58
N ILE A 9 7.22 -2.96 -7.16
CA ILE A 9 5.82 -2.87 -6.71
C ILE A 9 4.87 -3.09 -7.89
N LYS A 10 5.14 -2.47 -9.05
CA LYS A 10 4.33 -2.68 -10.26
C LYS A 10 4.36 -4.16 -10.69
N GLU A 11 5.53 -4.79 -10.68
CA GLU A 11 5.71 -6.20 -11.04
C GLU A 11 5.10 -7.17 -10.03
N SER A 12 4.95 -6.77 -8.75
CA SER A 12 4.39 -7.64 -7.71
C SER A 12 2.92 -8.01 -7.91
N GLY A 13 2.18 -7.25 -8.73
CA GLY A 13 0.73 -7.40 -8.90
C GLY A 13 -0.10 -6.99 -7.68
N LEU A 14 0.52 -6.46 -6.62
CA LEU A 14 -0.15 -6.06 -5.38
C LEU A 14 -0.57 -4.59 -5.37
N PHE A 15 -0.18 -3.82 -6.38
CA PHE A 15 -0.62 -2.46 -6.61
C PHE A 15 -1.56 -2.42 -7.81
N ASP A 16 -2.78 -1.93 -7.62
CA ASP A 16 -3.75 -1.77 -8.69
C ASP A 16 -3.86 -0.27 -9.02
N GLU A 17 -3.15 0.14 -10.07
CA GLU A 17 -3.06 1.55 -10.46
C GLU A 17 -4.42 2.15 -10.79
N ALA A 18 -5.20 1.45 -11.59
CA ALA A 18 -6.50 1.92 -12.04
C ALA A 18 -7.48 2.02 -10.85
N TRP A 19 -7.45 1.05 -9.93
CA TRP A 19 -8.25 1.13 -8.70
C TRP A 19 -7.77 2.24 -7.76
N TYR A 20 -6.46 2.41 -7.62
CA TYR A 20 -5.87 3.40 -6.72
C TYR A 20 -6.27 4.83 -7.12
N VAL A 21 -6.14 5.19 -8.41
CA VAL A 21 -6.53 6.53 -8.89
C VAL A 21 -8.04 6.78 -8.81
N ARG A 22 -8.87 5.75 -9.03
CA ARG A 22 -10.33 5.86 -8.85
C ARG A 22 -10.71 6.05 -7.37
N THR A 23 -9.97 5.42 -6.46
CA THR A 23 -10.24 5.47 -5.01
C THR A 23 -9.69 6.74 -4.37
N TYR A 24 -8.58 7.26 -4.89
CA TYR A 24 -7.86 8.42 -4.38
C TYR A 24 -7.64 9.44 -5.51
N PRO A 25 -8.65 10.25 -5.86
CA PRO A 25 -8.58 11.15 -7.01
C PRO A 25 -7.58 12.30 -6.84
N ASP A 26 -7.14 12.58 -5.61
CA ASP A 26 -6.11 13.58 -5.31
C ASP A 26 -4.73 13.21 -5.87
N VAL A 27 -4.49 11.93 -6.19
CA VAL A 27 -3.29 11.48 -6.90
C VAL A 27 -3.11 12.25 -8.22
N ALA A 28 -4.22 12.47 -8.94
CA ALA A 28 -4.21 13.19 -10.22
C ALA A 28 -3.90 14.70 -10.05
N ILE A 29 -4.32 15.29 -8.92
CA ILE A 29 -4.07 16.72 -8.63
C ILE A 29 -2.57 16.97 -8.46
N LEU A 30 -1.86 16.02 -7.85
CA LEU A 30 -0.42 16.12 -7.62
C LEU A 30 0.43 15.75 -8.84
N ASN A 31 -0.21 15.27 -9.92
CA ASN A 31 0.47 14.81 -11.15
C ASN A 31 1.64 13.84 -10.87
N MET A 32 1.47 12.97 -9.87
CA MET A 32 2.44 11.95 -9.50
C MET A 32 2.06 10.59 -10.10
N ASP A 33 3.06 9.75 -10.37
CA ASP A 33 2.81 8.33 -10.61
C ASP A 33 2.08 7.72 -9.39
N PRO A 34 1.03 6.90 -9.56
CA PRO A 34 0.26 6.39 -8.44
C PRO A 34 1.05 5.56 -7.43
N VAL A 35 2.07 4.81 -7.88
CA VAL A 35 2.95 4.04 -6.99
C VAL A 35 3.85 4.98 -6.21
N GLU A 36 4.41 6.00 -6.86
CA GLU A 36 5.19 7.04 -6.18
C GLU A 36 4.36 7.78 -5.13
N HIS A 37 3.12 8.14 -5.49
CA HIS A 37 2.17 8.76 -4.57
C HIS A 37 1.93 7.87 -3.34
N TYR A 38 1.71 6.57 -3.53
CA TYR A 38 1.50 5.65 -2.41
C TYR A 38 2.74 5.54 -1.52
N LEU A 39 3.93 5.42 -2.13
CA LEU A 39 5.20 5.31 -1.42
C LEU A 39 5.52 6.56 -0.59
N TRP A 40 5.21 7.73 -1.15
CA TRP A 40 5.55 9.02 -0.55
C TRP A 40 4.47 9.57 0.40
N LEU A 41 3.20 9.34 0.12
CA LEU A 41 2.09 9.90 0.90
C LEU A 41 1.03 8.86 1.28
N GLY A 42 0.58 8.04 0.34
CA GLY A 42 -0.57 7.16 0.53
C GLY A 42 -0.46 6.24 1.75
N ALA A 43 0.67 5.56 1.95
CA ALA A 43 0.85 4.69 3.11
C ALA A 43 0.82 5.44 4.45
N ARG A 44 1.33 6.68 4.50
CA ARG A 44 1.29 7.55 5.70
C ARG A 44 -0.13 7.99 6.03
N LEU A 45 -0.98 8.10 5.01
CA LEU A 45 -2.41 8.35 5.13
C LEU A 45 -3.24 7.08 5.36
N ASN A 46 -2.60 5.93 5.63
CA ASN A 46 -3.25 4.62 5.74
C ASN A 46 -4.12 4.23 4.53
N ARG A 47 -3.78 4.71 3.33
CA ARG A 47 -4.46 4.31 2.09
C ARG A 47 -4.01 2.92 1.69
N ASP A 48 -4.90 2.17 1.07
CA ASP A 48 -4.60 0.83 0.57
C ASP A 48 -4.09 0.94 -0.88
N PRO A 49 -3.09 0.15 -1.30
CA PRO A 49 -2.57 0.19 -2.68
C PRO A 49 -3.43 -0.60 -3.67
N SER A 50 -4.28 -1.51 -3.18
CA SER A 50 -5.18 -2.33 -3.97
C SER A 50 -6.29 -2.93 -3.09
N PRO A 51 -7.32 -3.55 -3.67
CA PRO A 51 -8.31 -4.34 -2.91
C PRO A 51 -7.71 -5.52 -2.15
N HIS A 52 -6.52 -5.99 -2.55
CA HIS A 52 -5.91 -7.23 -2.04
C HIS A 52 -4.85 -7.00 -0.96
N PHE A 53 -4.55 -5.74 -0.63
CA PHE A 53 -3.58 -5.39 0.40
C PHE A 53 -4.13 -4.29 1.29
N SER A 54 -4.23 -4.55 2.60
CA SER A 54 -4.57 -3.55 3.60
C SER A 54 -3.32 -2.95 4.25
N THR A 55 -3.14 -1.64 4.11
CA THR A 55 -2.04 -0.91 4.75
C THR A 55 -2.13 -0.96 6.27
N SER A 56 -3.29 -0.61 6.82
CA SER A 56 -3.52 -0.65 8.27
C SER A 56 -3.46 -2.09 8.79
N GLY A 57 -4.01 -3.06 8.06
CA GLY A 57 -3.95 -4.47 8.42
C GLY A 57 -2.53 -5.00 8.46
N TYR A 58 -1.69 -4.59 7.50
CA TYR A 58 -0.28 -4.95 7.51
C TYR A 58 0.47 -4.34 8.70
N PHE A 59 0.22 -3.07 9.04
CA PHE A 59 0.85 -2.46 10.21
C PHE A 59 0.41 -3.07 11.54
N GLU A 60 -0.86 -3.48 11.67
CA GLU A 60 -1.37 -4.11 12.90
C GLU A 60 -0.66 -5.43 13.22
N VAL A 61 -0.39 -6.25 12.20
CA VAL A 61 0.28 -7.54 12.38
C VAL A 61 1.80 -7.44 12.27
N ASN A 62 2.34 -6.28 11.88
CA ASN A 62 3.77 -6.00 11.73
C ASN A 62 4.14 -4.66 12.39
N PRO A 63 4.06 -4.56 13.74
CA PRO A 63 4.38 -3.33 14.45
C PRO A 63 5.83 -2.90 14.25
N ASP A 64 6.76 -3.83 14.04
CA ASP A 64 8.16 -3.54 13.70
C ASP A 64 8.30 -2.69 12.43
N VAL A 65 7.50 -2.97 11.41
CA VAL A 65 7.50 -2.22 10.14
C VAL A 65 6.90 -0.83 10.35
N ARG A 66 5.82 -0.73 11.13
CA ARG A 66 5.17 0.53 11.47
C ARG A 66 6.12 1.43 12.26
N ASP A 67 6.73 0.88 13.31
CA ASP A 67 7.56 1.62 14.26
C ASP A 67 8.89 2.03 13.61
N ALA A 68 9.38 1.26 12.64
CA ALA A 68 10.50 1.65 11.77
C ALA A 68 10.15 2.73 10.72
N GLY A 69 8.87 3.13 10.61
CA GLY A 69 8.40 4.08 9.60
C GLY A 69 8.54 3.58 8.16
N ALA A 70 8.63 2.25 7.97
CA ALA A 70 8.80 1.66 6.66
C ALA A 70 7.48 1.62 5.88
N ASN A 71 7.54 1.77 4.55
CA ASN A 71 6.36 1.59 3.72
C ASN A 71 5.94 0.11 3.71
N PRO A 72 4.67 -0.22 3.98
CA PRO A 72 4.25 -1.59 4.25
C PRO A 72 4.26 -2.46 2.98
N LEU A 73 3.83 -1.92 1.84
CA LEU A 73 3.86 -2.67 0.58
C LEU A 73 5.30 -2.87 0.11
N ALA A 74 6.13 -1.82 0.19
CA ALA A 74 7.53 -1.92 -0.17
C ALA A 74 8.27 -2.93 0.72
N HIS A 75 7.99 -2.93 2.02
CA HIS A 75 8.54 -3.92 2.95
C HIS A 75 8.09 -5.33 2.57
N TYR A 76 6.80 -5.53 2.31
CA TYR A 76 6.27 -6.84 1.96
C TYR A 76 6.90 -7.40 0.68
N VAL A 77 6.95 -6.60 -0.38
CA VAL A 77 7.54 -7.00 -1.67
C VAL A 77 9.05 -7.27 -1.54
N LYS A 78 9.78 -6.49 -0.75
CA LYS A 78 11.23 -6.66 -0.59
C LYS A 78 11.59 -7.83 0.31
N ASN A 79 10.90 -7.98 1.43
CA ASN A 79 11.30 -8.85 2.54
C ASN A 79 10.14 -9.74 3.00
N GLY A 80 8.98 -9.14 3.23
CA GLY A 80 7.87 -9.80 3.93
C GLY A 80 7.37 -11.09 3.26
N GLN A 81 7.42 -11.20 1.93
CA GLN A 81 7.11 -12.46 1.23
C GLN A 81 8.07 -13.59 1.62
N ARG A 82 9.38 -13.33 1.62
CA ARG A 82 10.40 -14.33 1.99
C ARG A 82 10.38 -14.66 3.48
N GLU A 83 9.98 -13.70 4.30
CA GLU A 83 9.80 -13.86 5.75
C GLU A 83 8.49 -14.58 6.11
N GLY A 84 7.65 -14.93 5.12
CA GLY A 84 6.36 -15.61 5.36
C GLY A 84 5.29 -14.71 6.00
N ARG A 85 5.45 -13.38 5.92
CA ARG A 85 4.47 -12.44 6.47
C ARG A 85 3.16 -12.52 5.69
N LYS A 86 2.05 -12.31 6.39
CA LYS A 86 0.70 -12.38 5.79
C LYS A 86 0.23 -11.00 5.36
N ILE A 87 -0.47 -10.96 4.24
CA ILE A 87 -1.26 -9.81 3.80
C ILE A 87 -2.75 -10.13 3.96
N ALA A 88 -3.55 -9.10 4.12
CA ALA A 88 -5.00 -9.21 4.15
C ALA A 88 -5.58 -8.28 3.07
N PRO A 89 -6.74 -8.62 2.50
CA PRO A 89 -7.45 -7.70 1.61
C PRO A 89 -7.80 -6.41 2.34
N ARG A 90 -8.05 -5.35 1.57
CA ARG A 90 -8.57 -4.09 2.10
C ARG A 90 -9.77 -4.38 3.00
N ARG A 91 -9.72 -3.88 4.24
CA ARG A 91 -10.91 -3.84 5.08
C ARG A 91 -11.90 -2.91 4.40
N ARG A 92 -13.07 -3.44 4.03
CA ARG A 92 -14.21 -2.56 3.75
C ARG A 92 -14.39 -1.69 4.99
N ALA A 93 -14.62 -0.40 4.80
CA ALA A 93 -15.24 0.37 5.87
C ALA A 93 -16.47 -0.45 6.28
N ALA A 94 -16.64 -0.69 7.58
CA ALA A 94 -17.92 -1.21 8.05
C ALA A 94 -18.97 -0.31 7.40
N ASP A 95 -19.85 -0.89 6.58
CA ASP A 95 -21.05 -0.17 6.16
C ASP A 95 -21.65 0.35 7.47
N PRO A 96 -21.93 1.66 7.61
CA PRO A 96 -22.68 2.11 8.77
C PRO A 96 -23.95 1.27 8.77
N ALA A 97 -24.09 0.44 9.80
CA ALA A 97 -25.19 -0.50 9.90
C ALA A 97 -26.50 0.29 9.83
N ALA A 98 -27.33 -0.06 8.83
CA ALA A 98 -28.76 0.22 8.69
C ALA A 98 -29.21 1.69 8.71
#